data_AF-A0A1V5NDY7-F1
#
_entry.id   AF-A0A1V5NDY7-F1
#
_cell.length_a   1.000
_cell.length_b   1.000
_cell.length_c   1.000
_cell.angle_alpha   90.00
_cell.angle_beta   90.00
_cell.angle_gamma   90.00
#
_symmetry.space_group_name_H-M   'P 1'
#
loop_
_entity.id
_entity.type
_entity.pdbx_description
1 polymer ?
#
loop_
_entity_poly.entity_id
_entity_poly.type
_entity_poly.pdbx_seq_one_letter_code
_entity_poly.pdbx_strand_id
1 'polypeptide(L)'
;MKVKTLTLEGETGYTAKITRDNPTEGLECIMCELTDKNGQRVSVHHVSKNDKEDQWSMSECIQYHLDGCPGTHSMIYDYFRYVLFFAE
;
A
#
# COMPACT_ATOMS: atom_id res chain seq x y z
N MET A 1 -2.34 -6.45 -19.03
CA MET A 1 -3.12 -5.26 -18.59
C MET A 1 -2.24 -4.50 -17.61
N LYS A 2 -1.88 -3.23 -17.88
CA LYS A 2 -1.09 -2.42 -16.94
C LYS A 2 -2.06 -1.68 -16.01
N VAL A 3 -2.25 -2.21 -14.79
CA VAL A 3 -3.04 -1.53 -13.75
C VAL A 3 -2.18 -0.42 -13.16
N LYS A 4 -2.68 0.82 -13.16
CA LYS A 4 -1.95 1.99 -12.64
C LYS A 4 -2.23 2.24 -11.15
N THR A 5 -3.39 1.79 -10.68
CA THR A 5 -3.91 2.07 -9.34
C THR A 5 -4.76 0.89 -8.85
N LEU A 6 -4.65 0.57 -7.58
CA LEU A 6 -5.53 -0.34 -6.84
C LEU A 6 -6.03 0.39 -5.60
N THR A 7 -7.33 0.27 -5.31
CA THR A 7 -7.92 0.76 -4.07
C THR A 7 -8.46 -0.43 -3.30
N LEU A 8 -8.07 -0.51 -2.03
CA LEU A 8 -8.49 -1.52 -1.07
C LEU A 8 -9.33 -0.83 -0.01
N GLU A 9 -10.45 -1.46 0.36
CA GLU A 9 -11.36 -0.99 1.40
C GLU A 9 -11.28 -1.97 2.58
N GLY A 10 -11.01 -1.44 3.77
CA GLY A 10 -10.90 -2.22 5.00
C GLY A 10 -12.21 -2.26 5.78
N GLU A 11 -12.33 -3.24 6.69
CA GLU A 11 -13.46 -3.37 7.60
C GLU A 11 -13.59 -2.21 8.59
N THR A 12 -12.50 -1.48 8.84
CA THR A 12 -12.48 -0.25 9.65
C THR A 12 -13.11 0.96 8.95
N GLY A 13 -13.41 0.83 7.64
CA GLY A 13 -13.82 1.93 6.77
C GLY A 13 -12.65 2.77 6.23
N TYR A 14 -11.40 2.40 6.54
CA TYR A 14 -10.23 3.01 5.93
C TYR A 14 -10.04 2.47 4.51
N THR A 15 -9.43 3.28 3.64
CA THR A 15 -9.06 2.85 2.29
C THR A 15 -7.57 3.03 2.04
N ALA A 16 -6.94 2.05 1.39
CA ALA A 16 -5.57 2.14 0.91
C ALA A 16 -5.57 2.22 -0.62
N LYS A 17 -4.98 3.29 -1.16
CA LYS A 17 -4.81 3.49 -2.60
C LYS A 17 -3.35 3.30 -2.97
N ILE A 18 -3.06 2.18 -3.61
CA ILE A 18 -1.72 1.81 -4.08
C ILE A 18 -1.59 2.23 -5.54
N THR A 19 -0.50 2.89 -5.87
CA THR A 19 -0.23 3.47 -7.18
C THR A 19 1.22 3.24 -7.57
N ARG A 20 1.45 2.92 -8.84
CA ARG A 20 2.80 3.03 -9.41
C ARG A 20 3.08 4.51 -9.66
N ASP A 21 4.09 5.03 -9.00
CA ASP A 21 4.57 6.38 -9.23
C ASP A 21 5.90 6.32 -9.98
N ASN A 22 5.94 6.99 -11.13
CA ASN A 22 7.17 7.20 -11.89
C ASN A 22 7.50 8.68 -11.80
N PRO A 23 8.12 9.15 -10.71
CA PRO A 23 8.68 10.48 -10.69
C PRO A 23 9.65 10.60 -11.86
N THR A 24 9.67 11.79 -12.44
CA THR A 24 10.22 12.17 -13.75
C THR A 24 11.72 11.88 -13.96
N GLU A 25 12.39 11.22 -13.00
CA GLU A 25 13.83 10.96 -12.95
C GLU A 25 14.19 9.47 -12.81
N GLY A 26 13.30 8.54 -13.19
CA GLY A 26 13.65 7.12 -13.35
C GLY A 26 13.73 6.30 -12.06
N LEU A 27 13.41 6.89 -10.91
CA LEU A 27 13.21 6.16 -9.65
C LEU A 27 11.75 5.72 -9.56
N GLU A 28 11.45 4.53 -10.05
CA GLU A 28 10.09 3.98 -9.92
C GLU A 28 9.80 3.65 -8.45
N CYS A 29 8.72 4.23 -7.93
CA CYS A 29 8.30 4.07 -6.54
C CYS A 29 6.86 3.55 -6.49
N ILE A 30 6.50 2.96 -5.36
CA ILE A 30 5.13 2.58 -5.07
C ILE A 30 4.62 3.59 -4.05
N MET A 31 3.53 4.28 -4.39
CA MET A 31 2.87 5.20 -3.49
C MET A 31 1.62 4.54 -2.91
N CYS A 32 1.48 4.56 -1.59
CA CYS A 32 0.26 4.14 -0.89
C CYS A 32 -0.33 5.33 -0.12
N GLU A 33 -1.54 5.72 -0.47
CA GLU A 33 -2.33 6.74 0.24
C GLU A 33 -3.39 6.08 1.11
N LEU A 34 -3.36 6.36 2.41
CA LEU A 34 -4.34 5.92 3.39
C LEU A 34 -5.33 7.04 3.67
N THR A 35 -6.61 6.70 3.61
CA THR A 35 -7.73 7.61 3.87
C THR A 35 -8.62 7.01 4.95
N ASP A 36 -9.09 7.82 5.90
CA ASP A 36 -10.00 7.38 6.94
C ASP A 36 -11.44 7.20 6.43
N LYS A 37 -12.32 6.72 7.31
CA LYS A 37 -13.75 6.55 7.04
C LYS A 37 -14.52 7.81 6.66
N ASN A 38 -13.94 9.00 6.89
CA ASN A 38 -14.54 10.29 6.54
C ASN A 38 -13.99 10.83 5.21
N GLY A 39 -13.11 10.10 4.53
CA GLY A 39 -12.45 10.58 3.32
C GLY A 39 -11.26 11.50 3.61
N GLN A 40 -10.80 11.61 4.85
CA GLN A 40 -9.63 12.40 5.21
C GLN A 40 -8.35 11.59 5.02
N ARG A 41 -7.41 12.15 4.26
CA ARG A 41 -6.08 11.56 4.08
C ARG A 41 -5.34 11.51 5.42
N VAL A 42 -4.93 10.30 5.81
CA VAL A 42 -4.23 10.01 7.06
C VAL A 42 -2.73 9.95 6.85
N SER A 43 -2.30 9.26 5.78
CA SER A 43 -0.88 9.08 5.48
C SER A 43 -0.66 8.86 3.99
N VAL A 44 0.54 9.19 3.53
CA VAL A 44 1.04 8.83 2.20
C VAL A 44 2.44 8.27 2.37
N HIS A 45 2.61 7.02 1.94
CA HIS A 45 3.88 6.32 1.96
C HIS A 45 4.43 6.22 0.54
N HIS A 46 5.73 6.48 0.39
CA HIS A 46 6.47 6.20 -0.84
C HIS A 46 7.51 5.16 -0.50
N VAL A 47 7.48 4.05 -1.23
CA VAL A 47 8.45 2.97 -1.03
C VAL A 47 9.15 2.65 -2.34
N SER A 48 10.41 2.25 -2.21
CA SER A 48 11.21 1.84 -3.36
C SER A 48 10.70 0.54 -3.94
N LYS A 49 10.60 0.42 -5.27
CA LYS A 49 10.29 -0.87 -5.92
C LYS A 49 11.36 -1.94 -5.70
N ASN A 50 12.57 -1.55 -5.29
CA ASN A 50 13.70 -2.45 -5.11
C ASN A 50 13.96 -2.80 -3.63
N ASP A 51 13.21 -2.22 -2.69
CA ASP A 51 13.37 -2.46 -1.26
C ASP A 51 12.20 -3.30 -0.72
N LYS A 52 12.46 -4.60 -0.51
CA LYS A 52 11.44 -5.54 -0.04
C LYS A 52 11.05 -5.32 1.42
N GLU A 53 11.97 -4.83 2.26
CA GLU A 53 11.67 -4.58 3.67
C GLU A 53 10.76 -3.36 3.81
N ASP A 54 11.02 -2.32 3.01
CA ASP A 54 10.18 -1.13 2.93
C ASP A 54 8.77 -1.46 2.38
N GLN A 55 8.70 -2.31 1.36
CA GLN A 55 7.43 -2.85 0.83
C GLN A 55 6.67 -3.71 1.86
N TRP A 56 7.38 -4.49 2.67
CA TRP A 56 6.78 -5.28 3.75
C TRP A 56 6.20 -4.36 4.83
N SER A 57 6.97 -3.37 5.26
CA SER A 57 6.55 -2.35 6.23
C SER A 57 5.31 -1.58 5.76
N MET A 58 5.23 -1.23 4.47
CA MET A 58 4.00 -0.67 3.87
C MET A 58 2.81 -1.62 4.04
N SER A 59 3.02 -2.91 3.85
CA SER A 59 1.95 -3.92 3.94
C SER A 59 1.46 -4.09 5.38
N GLU A 60 2.35 -4.01 6.37
CA GLU A 60 2.00 -3.96 7.79
C GLU A 60 1.16 -2.72 8.12
N CYS A 61 1.51 -1.57 7.53
CA CYS A 61 0.74 -0.34 7.71
C CYS A 61 -0.68 -0.47 7.12
N ILE A 62 -0.79 -1.05 5.92
CA ILE A 62 -2.09 -1.30 5.28
C ILE A 62 -2.93 -2.24 6.15
N GLN A 63 -2.38 -3.38 6.55
CA GLN A 63 -3.01 -4.37 7.45
C GLN A 63 -3.57 -3.70 8.71
N TYR A 64 -2.74 -2.91 9.39
CA TYR A 64 -3.14 -2.25 10.63
C TYR A 64 -4.31 -1.28 10.44
N HIS A 65 -4.30 -0.49 9.37
CA HIS A 65 -5.35 0.50 9.15
C HIS A 65 -6.64 -0.10 8.60
N LEU A 66 -6.55 -1.06 7.67
CA LEU A 66 -7.72 -1.64 7.01
C LEU A 66 -8.43 -2.66 7.91
N ASP A 67 -7.66 -3.46 8.66
CA ASP A 67 -8.22 -4.54 9.49
C ASP A 67 -8.28 -4.14 10.97
N GLY A 68 -7.66 -3.03 11.36
CA GLY A 68 -7.66 -2.56 12.75
C GLY A 68 -6.79 -3.38 13.70
N CYS A 69 -5.89 -4.21 13.19
CA CYS A 69 -5.00 -5.06 13.97
C CYS A 69 -3.64 -5.25 13.29
N PRO A 70 -2.57 -5.58 14.04
CA PRO A 70 -1.24 -5.82 13.45
C PRO A 70 -1.20 -6.92 12.37
N GLY A 71 -2.18 -7.83 12.38
CA GLY A 71 -2.24 -8.97 11.49
C GLY A 71 -1.25 -10.07 11.84
N THR A 72 -1.45 -11.24 11.24
CA THR A 72 -0.45 -12.32 11.22
C THR A 72 0.42 -12.17 9.98
N HIS A 73 1.55 -12.89 9.94
CA HIS A 73 2.42 -12.90 8.76
C HIS A 73 1.66 -13.25 7.48
N SER A 74 0.69 -14.18 7.52
CA SER A 74 -0.13 -14.53 6.36
C SER A 74 -1.03 -13.39 5.89
N MET A 75 -1.63 -12.64 6.82
CA MET A 75 -2.53 -11.54 6.48
C MET A 75 -1.74 -10.37 5.87
N ILE A 76 -0.59 -10.03 6.47
CA ILE A 76 0.33 -9.04 5.92
C ILE A 76 0.82 -9.46 4.52
N TYR A 77 1.09 -10.76 4.32
CA TYR A 77 1.54 -11.29 3.03
C TYR A 77 0.49 -11.08 1.93
N ASP A 78 -0.81 -11.15 2.23
CA ASP A 78 -1.85 -10.88 1.24
C ASP A 78 -1.78 -9.44 0.72
N TYR A 79 -1.55 -8.47 1.61
CA TYR A 79 -1.30 -7.07 1.22
C TYR A 79 0.02 -6.89 0.48
N PHE A 80 1.08 -7.59 0.92
CA PHE A 80 2.39 -7.55 0.29
C PHE A 80 2.38 -8.02 -1.17
N ARG A 81 1.52 -8.98 -1.53
CA ARG A 81 1.36 -9.41 -2.93
C ARG A 81 0.83 -8.29 -3.82
N TYR A 82 -0.05 -7.42 -3.32
CA TYR A 82 -0.49 -6.26 -4.09
C TYR A 82 0.64 -5.24 -4.25
N VAL A 83 1.41 -4.98 -3.19
CA VAL A 83 2.57 -4.08 -3.27
C VAL A 83 3.60 -4.60 -4.28
N LEU A 84 3.94 -5.89 -4.22
CA LEU A 84 4.86 -6.53 -5.18
C LEU A 84 4.36 -6.44 -6.62
N PHE A 85 3.06 -6.61 -6.85
CA PHE A 85 2.49 -6.45 -8.19
C PHE A 85 2.72 -5.04 -8.76
N PHE A 86 2.78 -4.00 -7.91
CA PHE A 86 3.12 -2.65 -8.35
C PHE A 86 4.63 -2.40 -8.50
N ALA A 87 5.48 -3.25 -7.91
CA ALA A 87 6.94 -3.21 -8.02
C ALA A 87 7.47 -3.73 -9.37
N GLU A 88 6.74 -4.65 -10.03
CA GLU A 88 7.12 -5.31 -11.30
C GLU A 88 6.79 -4.51 -12.58
#